data_AF-A0A3M1UE54-F1
#
_entry.id   AF-A0A3M1UE54-F1
#
_cell.length_a   1.000
_cell.length_b   1.000
_cell.length_c   1.000
_cell.angle_alpha   90.00
_cell.angle_beta   90.00
_cell.angle_gamma   90.00
#
_symmetry.space_group_name_H-M   'P 1'
#
loop_
_entity.id
_entity.type
_entity.pdbx_description
1 polymer ?
#
loop_
_entity_poly.entity_id
_entity_poly.type
_entity_poly.pdbx_seq_one_letter_code
_entity_poly.pdbx_strand_id
1 'polypeptide(L)'
;MEPASERPATDEVIENGRKESDLDSRMFAGCFLFSAACVMQFLVVWIPFLLSDPIFEWQGLRTAALVAFGLGLLVGCAFTVGGGFVGYLGSIAGTMPACVYIVLRLREAALGIPQGTEMVFAEYTEAVAWFLPAAYVLVGVGLWGAAYGVAQRLFNRRR
;
A
#
# COMPACT_ATOMS: atom_id res chain seq x y z
N MET A 1 47.93 49.66 -6.56
CA MET A 1 48.17 48.75 -5.43
C MET A 1 46.79 48.32 -4.93
N GLU A 2 46.25 47.25 -5.49
CA GLU A 2 45.04 46.61 -4.96
C GLU A 2 45.44 45.68 -3.80
N PRO A 3 44.74 45.72 -2.66
CA PRO A 3 44.98 44.76 -1.60
C PRO A 3 44.50 43.38 -2.06
N ALA A 4 45.41 42.41 -1.97
CA ALA A 4 45.12 41.00 -2.22
C ALA A 4 43.95 40.56 -1.33
N SER A 5 42.85 40.12 -1.95
CA SER A 5 41.73 39.56 -1.21
C SER A 5 42.17 38.25 -0.56
N GLU A 6 42.33 38.25 0.75
CA GLU A 6 42.37 37.04 1.57
C GLU A 6 41.06 36.27 1.34
N ARG A 7 41.13 35.24 0.49
CA ARG A 7 40.10 34.20 0.54
C ARG A 7 40.43 33.32 1.74
N PRO A 8 39.51 33.11 2.68
CA PRO A 8 39.73 32.14 3.74
C PRO A 8 39.95 30.77 3.08
N ALA A 9 41.15 30.23 3.23
CA ALA A 9 41.45 28.85 2.90
C ALA A 9 40.75 27.97 3.94
N THR A 10 39.52 27.57 3.65
CA THR A 10 38.89 26.46 4.36
C THR A 10 39.53 25.17 3.86
N ASP A 11 40.67 24.83 4.46
CA ASP A 11 41.23 23.48 4.42
C ASP A 11 40.27 22.54 5.18
N GLU A 12 39.20 22.15 4.52
CA GLU A 12 38.36 21.07 5.00
C GLU A 12 39.14 19.77 4.79
N VAL A 13 39.78 19.31 5.87
CA VAL A 13 40.42 17.99 5.93
C VAL A 13 39.32 16.97 5.63
N ILE A 14 39.32 16.46 4.40
CA ILE A 14 38.47 15.33 4.00
C ILE A 14 39.05 14.11 4.73
N GLU A 15 38.67 13.94 5.99
CA GLU A 15 38.87 12.69 6.70
C GLU A 15 38.20 11.60 5.85
N ASN A 16 38.97 10.54 5.54
CA ASN A 16 38.47 9.32 4.92
C ASN A 16 37.57 8.54 5.91
N GLY A 17 36.54 9.22 6.44
CA GLY A 17 35.47 8.69 7.22
C GLY A 17 34.44 8.08 6.28
N ARG A 18 34.24 6.77 6.41
CA ARG A 18 33.10 5.98 5.94
C ARG A 18 31.96 6.87 5.41
N LYS A 19 31.90 7.07 4.09
CA LYS A 19 30.96 7.94 3.36
C LYS A 19 29.62 7.94 4.09
N GLU A 20 29.31 9.03 4.80
CA GLU A 20 28.00 9.20 5.42
C GLU A 20 26.99 8.89 4.33
N SER A 21 26.17 7.88 4.58
CA SER A 21 25.15 7.47 3.62
C SER A 21 24.33 8.69 3.32
N ASP A 22 24.51 9.20 2.10
CA ASP A 22 23.91 10.40 1.57
C ASP A 22 22.43 10.44 1.95
N LEU A 23 22.05 11.44 2.75
CA LEU A 23 20.70 11.56 3.33
C LEU A 23 19.67 11.57 2.21
N ASP A 24 20.01 12.18 1.08
CA ASP A 24 19.19 12.23 -0.13
C ASP A 24 18.93 10.82 -0.68
N SER A 25 19.96 9.98 -0.76
CA SER A 25 19.81 8.59 -1.24
C SER A 25 18.85 7.79 -0.35
N ARG A 26 18.88 7.99 0.97
CA ARG A 26 17.94 7.34 1.90
C ARG A 26 16.52 7.85 1.74
N MET A 27 16.36 9.17 1.57
CA MET A 27 15.06 9.79 1.34
C MET A 27 14.44 9.27 0.03
N PHE A 28 15.20 9.27 -1.07
CA PHE A 28 14.73 8.75 -2.35
C PHE A 28 14.38 7.26 -2.29
N ALA A 29 15.19 6.44 -1.62
CA ALA A 29 14.87 5.03 -1.42
C ALA A 29 13.56 4.84 -0.64
N GLY A 30 13.31 5.66 0.38
CA GLY A 30 12.05 5.68 1.12
C GLY A 30 10.85 6.05 0.25
N CYS A 31 10.94 7.16 -0.50
CA CYS A 31 9.87 7.61 -1.39
C CYS A 31 9.56 6.58 -2.49
N PHE A 32 10.60 5.94 -3.05
CA PHE A 32 10.43 4.86 -4.02
C PHE A 32 9.72 3.67 -3.41
N LEU A 33 10.15 3.22 -2.22
CA LEU A 33 9.55 2.07 -1.54
C LEU A 33 8.09 2.33 -1.14
N PHE A 34 7.79 3.53 -0.64
CA PHE A 34 6.42 3.97 -0.34
C PHE A 34 5.54 3.91 -1.59
N SER A 35 6.00 4.50 -2.70
CA SER A 35 5.27 4.53 -3.97
C SER A 35 5.07 3.11 -4.52
N ALA A 36 6.10 2.27 -4.47
CA ALA A 36 6.04 0.88 -4.91
C ALA A 36 5.03 0.08 -4.07
N ALA A 37 5.07 0.20 -2.74
CA ALA A 37 4.10 -0.46 -1.86
C ALA A 37 2.67 0.00 -2.15
N CYS A 38 2.47 1.31 -2.38
CA CYS A 38 1.17 1.88 -2.72
C CYS A 38 0.61 1.31 -4.04
N VAL A 39 1.39 1.35 -5.12
CA VAL A 39 0.98 0.84 -6.44
C VAL A 39 0.73 -0.67 -6.39
N MET A 40 1.63 -1.43 -5.77
CA MET A 40 1.47 -2.89 -5.66
C MET A 40 0.22 -3.25 -4.87
N GLN A 41 -0.04 -2.55 -3.76
CA GLN A 41 -1.24 -2.79 -2.96
C GLN A 41 -2.50 -2.50 -3.76
N PHE A 42 -2.53 -1.38 -4.48
CA PHE A 42 -3.65 -1.02 -5.34
C PHE A 42 -3.90 -2.12 -6.39
N LEU A 43 -2.88 -2.51 -7.15
CA LEU A 43 -3.00 -3.49 -8.23
C LEU A 43 -3.44 -4.88 -7.73
N VAL A 44 -2.86 -5.35 -6.63
CA VAL A 44 -3.14 -6.69 -6.09
C VAL A 44 -4.60 -6.82 -5.63
N VAL A 45 -5.18 -5.73 -5.13
CA VAL A 45 -6.58 -5.71 -4.71
C VAL A 45 -7.50 -5.40 -5.89
N TRP A 46 -7.10 -4.49 -6.77
CA TRP A 46 -7.89 -4.04 -7.91
C TRP A 46 -8.07 -5.13 -8.99
N ILE A 47 -7.00 -5.82 -9.38
CA ILE A 47 -7.01 -6.77 -10.50
C ILE A 47 -8.02 -7.91 -10.28
N PRO A 48 -8.08 -8.60 -9.11
CA PRO A 48 -9.05 -9.67 -8.93
C PRO A 48 -10.50 -9.16 -8.99
N PHE A 49 -10.79 -7.96 -8.48
CA PHE A 49 -12.12 -7.37 -8.57
C PHE A 49 -12.49 -6.91 -9.98
N LEU A 50 -11.50 -6.53 -10.79
CA LEU A 50 -11.69 -6.20 -12.20
C LEU A 50 -11.99 -7.43 -13.05
N LEU A 51 -11.33 -8.55 -12.76
CA LEU A 51 -11.40 -9.79 -13.56
C LEU A 51 -12.47 -10.77 -13.08
N SER A 52 -13.04 -10.58 -11.89
CA SER A 52 -14.05 -11.48 -11.34
C SER A 52 -15.44 -11.12 -11.85
N ASP A 53 -15.96 -11.93 -12.76
CA ASP A 53 -17.38 -11.96 -13.12
C ASP A 53 -17.89 -13.42 -13.02
N PRO A 54 -19.09 -13.66 -12.46
CA PRO A 54 -20.06 -12.67 -11.99
C PRO A 54 -19.80 -12.19 -10.55
N ILE A 55 -19.57 -10.88 -10.35
CA ILE A 55 -19.39 -10.30 -9.00
C ILE A 55 -20.71 -10.12 -8.23
N PHE A 56 -21.84 -10.13 -8.94
CA PHE A 56 -23.18 -9.94 -8.37
C PHE A 56 -23.68 -11.18 -7.59
N GLU A 57 -23.06 -12.34 -7.79
CA GLU A 57 -23.33 -13.58 -7.04
C GLU A 57 -22.47 -13.66 -5.78
N TRP A 58 -23.01 -14.25 -4.70
CA TRP A 58 -22.26 -14.46 -3.46
C TRP A 58 -20.97 -15.26 -3.66
N GLN A 59 -21.01 -16.25 -4.55
CA GLN A 59 -19.86 -17.09 -4.83
C GLN A 59 -18.72 -16.31 -5.50
N GLY A 60 -19.04 -15.51 -6.53
CA GLY A 60 -18.05 -14.68 -7.22
C GLY A 60 -17.49 -13.57 -6.33
N LEU A 61 -18.34 -12.91 -5.53
CA LEU A 61 -17.88 -11.92 -4.56
C LEU A 61 -16.93 -12.54 -3.53
N ARG A 62 -17.26 -13.73 -3.00
CA ARG A 62 -16.44 -14.41 -2.00
C ARG A 62 -15.08 -14.80 -2.56
N THR A 63 -15.02 -15.36 -3.77
CA THR A 63 -13.75 -15.76 -4.39
C THR A 63 -12.89 -14.54 -4.69
N ALA A 64 -13.47 -13.48 -5.25
CA ALA A 64 -12.79 -12.21 -5.51
C ALA A 64 -12.21 -11.60 -4.23
N ALA A 65 -13.03 -11.50 -3.17
CA ALA A 65 -12.62 -10.94 -1.89
C ALA A 65 -11.51 -11.76 -1.23
N LEU A 66 -11.62 -13.10 -1.21
CA LEU A 66 -10.59 -13.96 -0.60
C LEU A 66 -9.26 -13.86 -1.33
N VAL A 67 -9.27 -13.81 -2.66
CA VAL A 67 -8.05 -13.69 -3.47
C VAL A 67 -7.45 -12.29 -3.32
N ALA A 68 -8.23 -11.23 -3.55
CA ALA A 68 -7.78 -9.84 -3.47
C ALA A 68 -7.25 -9.50 -2.07
N PHE A 69 -8.03 -9.79 -1.03
CA PHE A 69 -7.65 -9.44 0.33
C PHE A 69 -6.56 -10.36 0.86
N GLY A 70 -6.59 -11.66 0.54
CA GLY A 70 -5.53 -12.58 0.91
C GLY A 70 -4.18 -12.14 0.35
N LEU A 71 -4.11 -11.90 -0.96
CA LEU A 71 -2.89 -11.42 -1.61
C LEU A 71 -2.50 -10.02 -1.11
N GLY A 72 -3.46 -9.11 -0.96
CA GLY A 72 -3.20 -7.76 -0.48
C GLY A 72 -2.67 -7.75 0.96
N LEU A 73 -3.18 -8.60 1.85
CA LEU A 73 -2.65 -8.74 3.20
C LEU A 73 -1.21 -9.24 3.19
N LEU A 74 -0.91 -10.27 2.38
CA LEU A 74 0.44 -10.83 2.24
C LEU A 74 1.44 -9.81 1.70
N VAL A 75 1.06 -9.09 0.64
CA VAL A 75 1.91 -8.05 0.04
C VAL A 75 2.14 -6.90 1.00
N GLY A 76 1.10 -6.43 1.69
CA GLY A 76 1.25 -5.38 2.70
C GLY A 76 2.13 -5.82 3.87
N CYS A 77 2.03 -7.07 4.32
CA CYS A 77 2.93 -7.64 5.31
C CYS A 77 4.38 -7.68 4.80
N ALA A 78 4.61 -8.12 3.56
CA ALA A 78 5.95 -8.19 2.97
C ALA A 78 6.61 -6.81 2.90
N PHE A 79 5.90 -5.78 2.41
CA PHE A 79 6.41 -4.42 2.37
C PHE A 79 6.60 -3.83 3.77
N THR A 80 5.73 -4.15 4.72
CA THR A 80 5.86 -3.68 6.11
C THR A 80 7.08 -4.29 6.81
N VAL A 81 7.33 -5.58 6.61
CA VAL A 81 8.48 -6.27 7.22
C VAL A 81 9.79 -5.85 6.54
N GLY A 82 9.80 -5.73 5.21
CA GLY A 82 11.00 -5.36 4.44
C GLY A 82 11.32 -3.85 4.46
N GLY A 83 10.29 -3.01 4.47
CA GLY A 83 10.39 -1.55 4.39
C GLY A 83 10.12 -0.81 5.70
N GLY A 84 9.78 -1.53 6.77
CA GLY A 84 9.45 -0.95 8.05
C GLY A 84 8.25 0.00 7.95
N PHE A 85 8.41 1.18 8.55
CA PHE A 85 7.33 2.15 8.65
C PHE A 85 6.92 2.74 7.29
N VAL A 86 7.89 2.90 6.37
CA VAL A 86 7.64 3.40 5.02
C VAL A 86 6.78 2.43 4.22
N GLY A 87 7.10 1.13 4.30
CA GLY A 87 6.31 0.08 3.66
C GLY A 87 4.89 -0.01 4.25
N TYR A 88 4.76 0.07 5.57
CA TYR A 88 3.47 0.12 6.26
C TYR A 88 2.56 1.25 5.77
N LEU A 89 3.09 2.49 5.72
CA LEU A 89 2.32 3.64 5.25
C LEU A 89 1.98 3.52 3.76
N GLY A 90 2.91 3.02 2.94
CA GLY A 90 2.69 2.80 1.51
C GLY A 90 1.55 1.81 1.26
N SER A 91 1.52 0.70 1.99
CA SER A 91 0.43 -0.29 1.90
C SER A 91 -0.93 0.29 2.33
N ILE A 92 -0.98 1.09 3.39
CA ILE A 92 -2.23 1.77 3.77
C ILE A 92 -2.68 2.75 2.68
N ALA A 93 -1.75 3.55 2.16
CA ALA A 93 -2.05 4.54 1.12
C ALA A 93 -2.61 3.87 -0.15
N GLY A 94 -2.03 2.76 -0.60
CA GLY A 94 -2.51 2.02 -1.77
C GLY A 94 -3.84 1.29 -1.58
N THR A 95 -4.20 1.00 -0.33
CA THR A 95 -5.48 0.35 -0.01
C THR A 95 -6.68 1.29 -0.20
N MET A 96 -6.50 2.58 0.05
CA MET A 96 -7.58 3.57 -0.06
C MET A 96 -8.20 3.66 -1.47
N PRO A 97 -7.44 3.89 -2.56
CA PRO A 97 -8.02 3.92 -3.90
C PRO A 97 -8.62 2.57 -4.31
N ALA A 98 -8.05 1.44 -3.87
CA ALA A 98 -8.62 0.13 -4.13
C ALA A 98 -9.99 -0.06 -3.43
N CYS A 99 -10.12 0.42 -2.19
CA CYS A 99 -11.39 0.39 -1.47
C CYS A 99 -12.46 1.26 -2.13
N VAL A 100 -12.09 2.47 -2.58
CA VAL A 100 -13.01 3.34 -3.33
C VAL A 100 -13.52 2.63 -4.58
N TYR A 101 -12.61 2.00 -5.35
CA TYR A 101 -13.00 1.22 -6.52
C TYR A 101 -13.96 0.07 -6.16
N ILE A 102 -13.64 -0.72 -5.12
CA ILE A 102 -14.49 -1.83 -4.68
C ILE A 102 -15.88 -1.34 -4.29
N VAL A 103 -15.99 -0.26 -3.50
CA VAL A 103 -17.30 0.30 -3.11
C VAL A 103 -18.09 0.68 -4.35
N LEU A 104 -17.48 1.41 -5.29
CA LEU A 104 -18.17 1.83 -6.51
C LEU A 104 -18.63 0.62 -7.34
N ARG A 105 -17.74 -0.34 -7.57
CA ARG A 105 -18.03 -1.57 -8.33
C ARG A 105 -19.16 -2.40 -7.70
N LEU A 106 -19.13 -2.57 -6.39
CA LEU A 106 -20.16 -3.35 -5.68
C LEU A 106 -21.50 -2.61 -5.59
N ARG A 107 -21.49 -1.27 -5.48
CA ARG A 107 -22.72 -0.47 -5.51
C ARG A 107 -23.36 -0.48 -6.89
N GLU A 108 -22.57 -0.39 -7.96
CA GLU A 108 -23.07 -0.54 -9.33
C GLU A 108 -23.78 -1.89 -9.53
N ALA A 109 -23.17 -2.97 -9.05
CA ALA A 109 -23.78 -4.30 -9.07
C ALA A 109 -25.05 -4.40 -8.19
N ALA A 110 -25.05 -3.78 -7.00
CA ALA A 110 -26.20 -3.79 -6.10
C ALA A 110 -27.41 -3.00 -6.64
N LEU A 111 -27.15 -1.90 -7.35
CA LEU A 111 -28.17 -1.06 -7.97
C LEU A 111 -28.70 -1.64 -9.29
N GLY A 112 -28.16 -2.77 -9.76
CA GLY A 112 -28.55 -3.37 -11.04
C GLY A 112 -28.22 -2.48 -12.24
N ILE A 113 -27.24 -1.57 -12.10
CA ILE A 113 -26.82 -0.71 -13.21
C ILE A 113 -26.28 -1.63 -14.31
N PRO A 114 -26.82 -1.53 -15.54
CA PRO A 114 -26.57 -2.52 -16.58
C PRO A 114 -25.08 -2.60 -16.91
N GLN A 115 -24.48 -3.77 -16.67
CA GLN A 115 -23.15 -4.13 -17.17
C GLN A 115 -23.27 -4.92 -18.47
N GLY A 116 -24.01 -4.38 -19.44
CA GLY A 116 -24.37 -5.07 -20.68
C GLY A 116 -25.83 -4.87 -21.06
N THR A 117 -26.48 -5.93 -21.56
CA THR A 117 -27.86 -5.92 -22.08
C THR A 117 -28.95 -6.22 -21.05
N GLU A 118 -28.62 -6.75 -19.88
CA GLU A 118 -29.61 -7.13 -18.87
C GLU A 118 -29.32 -6.49 -17.50
N MET A 119 -30.37 -6.07 -16.80
CA MET A 119 -30.26 -5.62 -15.41
C MET A 119 -30.27 -6.84 -14.49
N VAL A 120 -29.11 -7.12 -13.88
CA VAL A 120 -28.96 -8.18 -12.88
C VAL A 120 -28.74 -7.53 -11.53
N PHE A 121 -29.65 -7.77 -10.59
CA PHE A 121 -29.50 -7.29 -9.22
C PHE A 121 -28.57 -8.23 -8.44
N ALA A 122 -27.71 -7.66 -7.61
CA ALA A 122 -26.86 -8.45 -6.72
C ALA A 122 -27.67 -9.26 -5.70
N GLU A 123 -27.15 -10.43 -5.33
CA GLU A 123 -27.71 -11.26 -4.25
C GLU A 123 -27.46 -10.69 -2.85
N TYR A 124 -26.64 -9.64 -2.76
CA TYR A 124 -26.24 -8.99 -1.52
C TYR A 124 -26.75 -7.55 -1.44
N THR A 125 -26.95 -7.08 -0.20
CA THR A 125 -27.41 -5.71 0.08
C THR A 125 -26.29 -4.68 -0.11
N GLU A 126 -26.65 -3.41 -0.31
CA GLU A 126 -25.72 -2.28 -0.35
C GLU A 126 -24.82 -2.20 0.91
N ALA A 127 -25.32 -2.61 2.08
CA ALA A 127 -24.52 -2.63 3.31
C ALA A 127 -23.25 -3.49 3.17
N VAL A 128 -23.31 -4.59 2.41
CA VAL A 128 -22.16 -5.48 2.16
C VAL A 128 -21.09 -4.76 1.33
N ALA A 129 -21.51 -3.94 0.36
CA ALA A 129 -20.61 -3.16 -0.49
C ALA A 129 -19.74 -2.18 0.33
N TRP A 130 -20.26 -1.66 1.44
CA TRP A 130 -19.52 -0.80 2.36
C TRP A 130 -18.74 -1.57 3.41
N PHE A 131 -19.34 -2.62 3.97
CA PHE A 131 -18.75 -3.41 5.04
C PHE A 131 -17.46 -4.11 4.58
N LEU A 132 -17.45 -4.65 3.37
CA LEU A 132 -16.35 -5.43 2.84
C LEU A 132 -15.00 -4.64 2.78
N PRO A 133 -14.92 -3.48 2.11
CA PRO A 133 -13.70 -2.67 2.10
C PRO A 133 -13.36 -2.09 3.48
N ALA A 134 -14.35 -1.74 4.31
CA ALA A 134 -14.10 -1.26 5.66
C ALA A 134 -13.44 -2.34 6.55
N ALA A 135 -13.96 -3.57 6.50
CA ALA A 135 -13.38 -4.71 7.20
C ALA A 135 -11.96 -5.00 6.71
N TYR A 136 -11.73 -4.92 5.39
CA TYR A 136 -10.40 -5.09 4.82
C TYR A 136 -9.39 -4.07 5.34
N VAL A 137 -9.74 -2.77 5.36
CA VAL A 137 -8.86 -1.72 5.89
C VAL A 137 -8.54 -1.96 7.36
N LEU A 138 -9.54 -2.26 8.19
CA LEU A 138 -9.35 -2.48 9.63
C LEU A 138 -8.44 -3.68 9.91
N VAL A 139 -8.70 -4.80 9.24
CA VAL A 139 -7.87 -6.01 9.36
C VAL A 139 -6.47 -5.77 8.82
N GLY A 140 -6.33 -5.10 7.67
CA GLY A 140 -5.05 -4.77 7.06
C GLY A 140 -4.19 -3.90 7.96
N VAL A 141 -4.72 -2.78 8.45
CA VAL A 141 -4.02 -1.88 9.37
C VAL A 141 -3.59 -2.63 10.64
N GLY A 142 -4.47 -3.43 11.23
CA GLY A 142 -4.16 -4.22 12.43
C GLY A 142 -3.05 -5.25 12.18
N LEU A 143 -3.13 -6.02 11.12
CA LEU A 143 -2.16 -7.06 10.78
C LEU A 143 -0.80 -6.47 10.40
N TRP A 144 -0.77 -5.42 9.59
CA TRP A 144 0.48 -4.76 9.22
C TRP A 144 1.11 -4.05 10.41
N GLY A 145 0.32 -3.41 11.28
CA GLY A 145 0.80 -2.83 12.53
C GLY A 145 1.42 -3.89 13.46
N ALA A 146 0.79 -5.07 13.57
CA ALA A 146 1.35 -6.20 14.31
C ALA A 146 2.65 -6.72 13.68
N ALA A 147 2.68 -6.89 12.35
CA ALA A 147 3.86 -7.32 11.60
C ALA A 147 5.03 -6.34 11.78
N TYR A 148 4.75 -5.02 11.71
CA TYR A 148 5.72 -3.97 11.97
C TYR A 148 6.29 -4.08 13.40
N GLY A 149 5.42 -4.22 14.41
CA GLY A 149 5.82 -4.35 15.81
C GLY A 149 6.70 -5.59 16.06
N VAL A 150 6.35 -6.73 15.44
CA VAL A 150 7.15 -7.96 15.51
C VAL A 150 8.51 -7.77 14.82
N ALA A 151 8.52 -7.19 13.62
CA ALA A 151 9.75 -6.92 12.88
C ALA A 151 10.71 -6.02 13.67
N GLN A 152 10.22 -4.91 14.23
CA GLN A 152 11.02 -4.00 15.07
C GLN A 152 11.66 -4.71 16.27
N ARG A 153 10.91 -5.58 16.95
CA ARG A 153 11.42 -6.36 18.09
C ARG A 153 12.51 -7.35 17.68
N LEU A 154 12.35 -8.02 16.54
CA LEU A 154 13.32 -8.98 16.05
C LEU A 154 14.62 -8.32 15.58
N PHE A 155 14.53 -7.16 14.92
CA PHE A 155 15.71 -6.43 14.44
C PHE A 155 16.45 -5.70 15.56
N ASN A 156 15.75 -5.15 16.57
CA ASN A 156 16.41 -4.54 17.73
C ASN A 156 17.18 -5.54 18.60
N ARG A 157 16.84 -6.84 18.57
CA ARG A 157 17.62 -7.87 19.28
C ARG A 157 18.93 -8.25 18.59
N ARG A 158 19.13 -7.84 17.34
CA ARG A 158 20.33 -8.17 16.53
C ARG A 158 21.37 -7.06 16.49
N ARG A 159 21.08 -5.90 17.08
CA ARG A 159 22.02 -4.79 17.29
C ARG A 159 22.43 -4.73 18.74
#